data_AF-A0A136IU98-F1
#
_entry.id   AF-A0A136IU98-F1
#
_cell.length_a   1.000
_cell.length_b   1.000
_cell.length_c   1.000
_cell.angle_alpha   90.00
_cell.angle_beta   90.00
_cell.angle_gamma   90.00
#
_symmetry.space_group_name_H-M   'P 1'
#
loop_
_entity.id
_entity.type
_entity.pdbx_description
1 polymer ?
#
loop_
_entity_poly.entity_id
_entity_poly.type
_entity_poly.pdbx_seq_one_letter_code
_entity_poly.pdbx_strand_id
1 'polypeptide(L)'
;MSETTSAVAKSGDERPRVVCPDAGPEAPFPLRMEGKVISGFGRGSKELGIPTANLPVDSAVTPWIEDAKSGVYFGYASLALPEGHPDRLPPSSQPAADSSSSSPSHSDFQIYPMVMSIGYNPFYKNTVRSAEVHVLQRFRADFYGAPMRLLLLGYVRDELDYSGLEALIKDINIDCEVARNSLAREAWRPREGVVVNSGEEGEHVVLERGTLDGAWLVRPLEAA
;
A
#
# COMPACT_ATOMS: atom_id res chain seq x y z
N MET A 1 5.36 28.90 29.82
CA MET A 1 5.67 29.22 28.42
C MET A 1 6.32 27.97 27.86
N SER A 2 5.56 27.10 27.20
CA SER A 2 6.09 25.87 26.61
C SER A 2 6.55 26.18 25.20
N GLU A 3 7.86 26.09 24.98
CA GLU A 3 8.43 26.14 23.63
C GLU A 3 8.06 24.87 22.88
N THR A 4 7.18 25.00 21.90
CA THR A 4 6.96 23.97 20.88
C THR A 4 8.11 24.05 19.89
N THR A 5 9.09 23.16 20.04
CA THR A 5 10.12 22.95 19.01
C THR A 5 9.46 22.33 17.79
N SER A 6 9.16 23.16 16.78
CA SER A 6 8.84 22.70 15.44
C SER A 6 10.10 22.07 14.84
N ALA A 7 10.11 20.75 14.69
CA ALA A 7 11.16 20.06 13.95
C ALA A 7 11.05 20.49 12.49
N VAL A 8 12.02 21.26 12.01
CA VAL A 8 12.13 21.61 10.58
C VAL A 8 12.28 20.31 9.80
N ALA A 9 11.28 19.99 8.97
CA ALA A 9 11.33 18.85 8.08
C ALA A 9 12.54 18.99 7.13
N LYS A 10 13.35 17.94 7.03
CA LYS A 10 14.47 17.91 6.07
C LYS A 10 13.94 18.00 4.65
N SER A 11 14.64 18.75 3.80
CA SER A 11 14.36 18.83 2.36
C SER A 11 14.26 17.42 1.75
N GLY A 12 13.38 17.24 0.75
CA GLY A 12 13.20 15.95 0.06
C GLY A 12 14.49 15.30 -0.43
N ASP A 13 15.52 16.09 -0.76
CA ASP A 13 16.79 15.59 -1.26
C ASP A 13 17.71 14.99 -0.16
N GLU A 14 17.45 15.29 1.11
CA GLU A 14 18.20 14.76 2.26
C GLU A 14 17.54 13.52 2.90
N ARG A 15 16.37 13.11 2.38
CA ARG A 15 15.62 11.99 2.92
C ARG A 15 16.28 10.65 2.54
N PRO A 16 16.40 9.70 3.48
CA PRO A 16 16.97 8.41 3.18
C PRO A 16 16.14 7.68 2.11
N ARG A 17 16.82 7.04 1.15
CA ARG A 17 16.18 6.33 0.04
C ARG A 17 15.78 4.89 0.36
N VAL A 18 16.16 4.41 1.55
CA VAL A 18 15.77 3.13 2.16
C VAL A 18 15.49 3.40 3.63
N VAL A 19 14.43 2.82 4.16
CA VAL A 19 14.07 2.92 5.59
C VAL A 19 13.94 1.52 6.21
N CYS A 20 13.99 1.47 7.54
CA CYS A 20 13.92 0.26 8.35
C CYS A 20 15.12 -0.71 8.17
N PRO A 21 15.37 -1.63 9.12
CA PRO A 21 16.48 -2.57 9.05
C PRO A 21 16.37 -3.60 7.90
N ASP A 22 17.50 -4.15 7.46
CA ASP A 22 17.52 -5.16 6.41
C ASP A 22 16.91 -6.51 6.84
N ALA A 23 16.88 -6.78 8.15
CA ALA A 23 16.36 -8.02 8.73
C ALA A 23 14.85 -8.21 8.55
N GLY A 24 14.10 -7.17 8.16
CA GLY A 24 12.66 -7.22 7.96
C GLY A 24 11.90 -6.21 8.82
N PRO A 25 10.55 -6.24 8.76
CA PRO A 25 9.70 -5.39 9.59
C PRO A 25 9.85 -5.72 11.07
N GLU A 26 9.84 -4.69 11.92
CA GLU A 26 9.88 -4.80 13.38
C GLU A 26 8.56 -4.36 14.00
N ALA A 27 8.27 -4.79 15.23
CA ALA A 27 7.05 -4.41 15.94
C ALA A 27 6.86 -2.87 15.95
N PRO A 28 5.63 -2.37 15.68
CA PRO A 28 4.37 -3.09 15.63
C PRO A 28 4.01 -3.70 14.26
N PHE A 29 4.91 -3.67 13.27
CA PHE A 29 4.65 -4.20 11.94
C PHE A 29 4.82 -5.73 11.92
N PRO A 30 4.09 -6.44 11.03
CA PRO A 30 3.16 -5.92 10.03
C PRO A 30 1.78 -5.54 10.60
N LEU A 31 1.23 -4.41 10.15
CA LEU A 31 -0.16 -4.00 10.44
C LEU A 31 -1.07 -4.39 9.27
N ARG A 32 -2.28 -4.86 9.59
CA ARG A 32 -3.23 -5.43 8.61
C ARG A 32 -4.51 -4.62 8.55
N MET A 33 -4.98 -4.35 7.32
CA MET A 33 -6.27 -3.69 7.06
C MET A 33 -6.90 -4.29 5.80
N GLU A 34 -8.21 -4.54 5.80
CA GLU A 34 -8.92 -5.03 4.61
C GLU A 34 -10.28 -4.35 4.43
N GLY A 35 -10.77 -4.32 3.20
CA GLY A 35 -12.05 -3.71 2.87
C GLY A 35 -12.28 -3.66 1.37
N LYS A 36 -13.45 -3.16 0.97
CA LYS A 36 -13.73 -2.84 -0.43
C LYS A 36 -13.23 -1.43 -0.74
N VAL A 37 -12.66 -1.24 -1.92
CA VAL A 37 -12.24 0.07 -2.40
C VAL A 37 -13.46 0.98 -2.58
N ILE A 38 -13.47 2.13 -1.91
CA ILE A 38 -14.53 3.13 -1.98
C ILE A 38 -14.03 4.40 -2.69
N SER A 39 -14.97 5.19 -3.20
CA SER A 39 -14.68 6.51 -3.74
C SER A 39 -14.25 7.46 -2.63
N GLY A 40 -13.15 8.17 -2.84
CA GLY A 40 -12.73 9.27 -1.97
C GLY A 40 -13.51 10.57 -2.28
N PHE A 41 -13.07 11.66 -1.67
CA PHE A 41 -13.72 12.98 -1.77
C PHE A 41 -13.28 13.82 -2.98
N GLY A 42 -12.80 13.18 -4.05
CA GLY A 42 -12.52 13.87 -5.32
C GLY A 42 -11.41 14.93 -5.27
N ARG A 43 -10.39 14.78 -4.42
CA ARG A 43 -9.29 15.77 -4.25
C ARG A 43 -8.28 15.85 -5.40
N GLY A 44 -8.63 15.35 -6.59
CA GLY A 44 -7.79 15.47 -7.78
C GLY A 44 -6.53 14.58 -7.81
N SER A 45 -6.33 13.63 -6.89
CA SER A 45 -5.13 12.78 -6.87
C SER A 45 -4.87 12.02 -8.19
N LYS A 46 -5.95 11.68 -8.92
CA LYS A 46 -5.90 11.17 -10.30
C LYS A 46 -5.30 12.17 -11.30
N GLU A 47 -5.66 13.45 -11.20
CA GLU A 47 -5.14 14.52 -12.05
C GLU A 47 -3.67 14.81 -11.77
N LEU A 48 -3.19 14.47 -10.56
CA LEU A 48 -1.78 14.55 -10.17
C LEU A 48 -0.94 13.36 -10.66
N GLY A 49 -1.57 12.36 -11.29
CA GLY A 49 -0.91 11.11 -11.69
C GLY A 49 -0.64 10.14 -10.54
N ILE A 50 -1.20 10.39 -9.35
CA ILE A 50 -0.99 9.60 -8.12
C ILE A 50 -2.37 9.18 -7.58
N PRO A 51 -3.11 8.30 -8.28
CA PRO A 51 -4.45 7.90 -7.84
C PRO A 51 -4.41 7.19 -6.48
N THR A 52 -5.27 7.63 -5.57
CA THR A 52 -5.44 6.99 -4.25
C THR A 52 -6.75 6.21 -4.18
N ALA A 53 -6.68 4.97 -3.67
CA ALA A 53 -7.83 4.20 -3.24
C ALA A 53 -8.12 4.48 -1.76
N ASN A 54 -9.40 4.50 -1.40
CA ASN A 54 -9.84 4.69 -0.02
C ASN A 54 -10.42 3.36 0.49
N LEU A 55 -10.15 3.03 1.75
CA LEU A 55 -10.82 1.94 2.46
C LEU A 55 -11.68 2.53 3.59
N PRO A 56 -12.78 1.86 3.97
CA PRO A 56 -13.52 2.25 5.17
C PRO A 56 -12.60 2.11 6.39
N VAL A 57 -12.53 3.17 7.19
CA VAL A 57 -11.85 3.14 8.47
C VAL A 57 -12.86 2.76 9.54
N ASP A 58 -12.77 1.53 10.03
CA ASP A 58 -13.60 1.00 11.10
C ASP A 58 -12.69 0.42 12.19
N SER A 59 -12.72 1.00 13.38
CA SER A 59 -11.90 0.57 14.52
C SER A 59 -12.31 -0.80 15.05
N ALA A 60 -13.50 -1.31 14.74
CA ALA A 60 -13.87 -2.69 15.05
C ALA A 60 -13.06 -3.71 14.23
N VAL A 61 -12.65 -3.34 13.01
CA VAL A 61 -11.92 -4.22 12.08
C VAL A 61 -10.43 -3.85 12.01
N THR A 62 -10.11 -2.56 12.19
CA THR A 62 -8.76 -2.00 12.12
C THR A 62 -8.44 -1.22 13.40
N PRO A 63 -8.39 -1.87 14.59
CA PRO A 63 -8.32 -1.17 15.88
C PRO A 63 -7.06 -0.32 16.05
N TRP A 64 -5.94 -0.74 15.45
CA TRP A 64 -4.66 -0.03 15.53
C TRP A 64 -4.67 1.35 14.84
N ILE A 65 -5.66 1.64 13.98
CA ILE A 65 -5.69 2.87 13.18
C ILE A 65 -5.89 4.14 14.02
N GLU A 66 -6.54 4.00 15.17
CA GLU A 66 -6.82 5.10 16.11
C GLU A 66 -5.52 5.60 16.76
N ASP A 67 -4.64 4.65 17.15
CA ASP A 67 -3.36 4.95 17.80
C ASP A 67 -2.20 5.12 16.80
N ALA A 68 -2.44 4.85 15.51
CA ALA A 68 -1.43 5.00 14.48
C ALA A 68 -0.98 6.47 14.36
N LYS A 69 0.33 6.68 14.31
CA LYS A 69 0.90 8.00 14.01
C LYS A 69 0.40 8.49 12.65
N SER A 70 0.04 9.77 12.52
CA SER A 70 -0.22 10.33 11.19
C SER A 70 1.07 10.40 10.37
N GLY A 71 0.95 10.19 9.05
CA GLY A 71 2.08 10.24 8.13
C GLY A 71 1.95 9.23 7.00
N VAL A 72 3.09 8.95 6.38
CA VAL A 72 3.23 8.05 5.24
C VAL A 72 3.84 6.73 5.67
N TYR A 73 3.19 5.64 5.31
CA TYR A 73 3.58 4.26 5.52
C TYR A 73 3.83 3.59 4.16
N PHE A 74 4.51 2.44 4.19
CA PHE A 74 4.70 1.62 3.00
C PHE A 74 4.43 0.14 3.31
N GLY A 75 4.21 -0.64 2.25
CA GLY A 75 4.01 -2.07 2.36
C GLY A 75 3.42 -2.65 1.08
N TYR A 76 2.53 -3.62 1.23
CA TYR A 76 1.86 -4.26 0.10
C TYR A 76 0.35 -4.04 0.12
N ALA A 77 -0.21 -3.77 -1.04
CA ALA A 77 -1.62 -3.91 -1.35
C ALA A 77 -1.84 -5.23 -2.10
N SER A 78 -2.89 -5.95 -1.74
CA SER A 78 -3.32 -7.16 -2.42
C SER A 78 -4.73 -6.93 -2.92
N LEU A 79 -4.92 -7.10 -4.23
CA LEU A 79 -6.13 -6.72 -4.95
C LEU A 79 -6.75 -7.91 -5.68
N ALA A 80 -8.02 -8.18 -5.37
CA ALA A 80 -8.87 -9.05 -6.19
C ALA A 80 -9.55 -8.20 -7.27
N LEU A 81 -8.84 -8.00 -8.39
CA LEU A 81 -9.36 -7.23 -9.52
C LEU A 81 -10.62 -7.90 -10.11
N PRO A 82 -11.65 -7.13 -10.51
CA PRO A 82 -12.89 -7.70 -11.01
C PRO A 82 -12.68 -8.47 -12.32
N GLU A 83 -13.62 -9.37 -12.62
CA GLU A 83 -13.61 -10.08 -13.90
C GLU A 83 -13.63 -9.09 -15.07
N GLY A 84 -12.79 -9.34 -16.08
CA GLY A 84 -12.66 -8.46 -17.24
C GLY A 84 -11.82 -7.19 -17.01
N HIS A 85 -11.30 -6.95 -15.79
CA HIS A 85 -10.36 -5.85 -15.58
C HIS A 85 -9.10 -6.05 -16.45
N PRO A 86 -8.65 -5.03 -17.22
CA PRO A 86 -7.57 -5.18 -18.18
C PRO A 86 -6.27 -5.65 -17.54
N ASP A 87 -6.00 -5.24 -16.30
CA ASP A 87 -4.78 -5.59 -15.55
C ASP A 87 -4.94 -6.84 -14.65
N ARG A 88 -6.02 -7.61 -14.79
CA ARG A 88 -6.16 -8.88 -14.06
C ARG A 88 -5.26 -9.93 -14.74
N LEU A 89 -4.28 -10.47 -13.99
CA LEU A 89 -3.45 -11.57 -14.49
C LEU A 89 -4.31 -12.83 -14.74
N PRO A 90 -4.01 -13.60 -15.81
CA PRO A 90 -4.70 -14.84 -16.07
C PRO A 90 -4.34 -15.91 -15.03
N PRO A 91 -5.21 -16.92 -14.79
CA PRO A 91 -4.94 -17.97 -13.80
C PRO A 91 -3.64 -18.74 -14.03
N SER A 92 -3.18 -18.85 -15.28
CA SER A 92 -1.94 -19.53 -15.67
C SER A 92 -0.66 -18.80 -15.26
N SER A 93 -0.74 -17.50 -14.94
CA SER A 93 0.41 -16.69 -14.50
C SER A 93 0.65 -16.78 -12.99
N GLN A 94 -0.16 -17.56 -12.27
CA GLN A 94 0.03 -17.85 -10.86
C GLN A 94 0.81 -19.16 -10.67
N PRO A 95 1.66 -19.26 -9.63
CA PRO A 95 2.35 -20.50 -9.32
C PRO A 95 1.35 -21.66 -9.20
N ALA A 96 1.63 -22.77 -9.88
CA ALA A 96 0.84 -23.98 -9.76
C ALA A 96 0.80 -24.41 -8.28
N ALA A 97 -0.40 -24.67 -7.76
CA ALA A 97 -0.55 -25.25 -6.43
C ALA A 97 0.18 -26.60 -6.38
N ASP A 98 0.95 -26.84 -5.30
CA ASP A 98 1.60 -28.12 -5.08
C ASP A 98 0.56 -29.24 -5.13
N SER A 99 0.87 -30.27 -5.91
CA SER A 99 -0.04 -31.36 -6.30
C SER A 99 -0.44 -32.31 -5.16
N SER A 100 -0.21 -31.93 -3.90
CA SER A 100 -0.49 -32.71 -2.70
C SER A 100 -1.70 -32.22 -1.89
N SER A 101 -2.36 -31.13 -2.32
CA SER A 101 -3.63 -30.68 -1.73
C SER A 101 -4.76 -30.73 -2.76
N SER A 102 -5.90 -31.32 -2.38
CA SER A 102 -7.03 -31.63 -3.26
C SER A 102 -7.92 -30.43 -3.64
N SER A 103 -7.40 -29.20 -3.59
CA SER A 103 -8.10 -27.99 -4.01
C SER A 103 -7.13 -27.01 -4.69
N PRO A 104 -7.33 -26.62 -5.96
CA PRO A 104 -6.55 -25.54 -6.55
C PRO A 104 -7.04 -24.22 -5.94
N SER A 105 -6.46 -23.79 -4.81
CA SER A 105 -6.75 -22.46 -4.26
C SER A 105 -5.99 -21.41 -5.06
N HIS A 106 -6.45 -21.11 -6.27
CA HIS A 106 -6.04 -19.89 -6.97
C HIS A 106 -6.46 -18.71 -6.09
N SER A 107 -5.50 -17.90 -5.69
CA SER A 107 -5.81 -16.64 -5.02
C SER A 107 -6.23 -15.65 -6.09
N ASP A 108 -7.47 -15.15 -6.05
CA ASP A 108 -7.90 -14.06 -6.92
C ASP A 108 -7.07 -12.77 -6.72
N PHE A 109 -6.27 -12.72 -5.66
CA PHE A 109 -5.47 -11.57 -5.32
C PHE A 109 -4.10 -11.53 -6.02
N GLN A 110 -3.76 -10.34 -6.49
CA GLN A 110 -2.42 -9.96 -6.97
C GLN A 110 -1.82 -8.95 -6.00
N ILE A 111 -0.53 -9.09 -5.70
CA ILE A 111 0.18 -8.24 -4.72
C ILE A 111 0.91 -7.11 -5.46
N TYR A 112 0.83 -5.90 -4.94
CA TYR A 112 1.48 -4.71 -5.48
C TYR A 112 2.14 -3.93 -4.34
N PRO A 113 3.33 -3.35 -4.53
CA PRO A 113 3.88 -2.37 -3.59
C PRO A 113 2.91 -1.18 -3.43
N MET A 114 2.85 -0.60 -2.25
CA MET A 114 2.00 0.56 -1.97
C MET A 114 2.68 1.54 -1.01
N VAL A 115 2.25 2.80 -1.09
CA VAL A 115 2.38 3.78 0.00
C VAL A 115 0.99 4.13 0.52
N MET A 116 0.91 4.46 1.80
CA MET A 116 -0.36 4.77 2.46
C MET A 116 -0.20 6.01 3.31
N SER A 117 -1.06 7.00 3.11
CA SER A 117 -1.20 8.14 4.00
C SER A 117 -2.26 7.84 5.04
N ILE A 118 -1.90 8.00 6.31
CA ILE A 118 -2.84 7.94 7.42
C ILE A 118 -2.88 9.31 8.09
N GLY A 119 -4.08 9.85 8.25
CA GLY A 119 -4.29 11.19 8.78
C GLY A 119 -5.69 11.34 9.36
N TYR A 120 -6.20 12.56 9.34
CA TYR A 120 -7.55 12.88 9.78
C TYR A 120 -8.36 13.51 8.65
N ASN A 121 -9.65 13.19 8.59
CA ASN A 121 -10.54 13.73 7.59
C ASN A 121 -10.98 15.17 7.93
N PRO A 122 -10.62 16.18 7.10
CA PRO A 122 -11.01 17.57 7.36
C PRO A 122 -12.51 17.84 7.31
N PHE A 123 -13.28 17.06 6.55
CA PHE A 123 -14.74 17.21 6.45
C PHE A 123 -15.45 16.87 7.77
N TYR A 124 -14.83 16.02 8.59
CA TYR A 124 -15.33 15.64 9.92
C TYR A 124 -14.55 16.36 11.03
N LYS A 125 -14.15 17.62 10.80
CA LYS A 125 -13.43 18.44 11.79
C LYS A 125 -12.16 17.75 12.34
N ASN A 126 -11.51 16.92 11.54
CA ASN A 126 -10.36 16.12 11.92
C ASN A 126 -10.59 15.18 13.11
N THR A 127 -11.81 14.70 13.35
CA THR A 127 -12.10 13.74 14.44
C THR A 127 -12.18 12.29 13.97
N VAL A 128 -12.13 12.05 12.65
CA VAL A 128 -12.24 10.72 12.04
C VAL A 128 -10.95 10.42 11.29
N ARG A 129 -10.33 9.27 11.56
CA ARG A 129 -9.12 8.81 10.87
C ARG A 129 -9.41 8.59 9.38
N SER A 130 -8.44 8.90 8.54
CA SER A 130 -8.46 8.62 7.10
C SER A 130 -7.27 7.76 6.69
N ALA A 131 -7.50 6.90 5.70
CA ALA A 131 -6.55 5.91 5.22
C ALA A 131 -6.60 5.91 3.68
N GLU A 132 -5.61 6.52 3.04
CA GLU A 132 -5.51 6.65 1.59
C GLU A 132 -4.31 5.86 1.08
N VAL A 133 -4.55 4.89 0.19
CA VAL A 133 -3.49 4.06 -0.38
C VAL A 133 -3.23 4.41 -1.84
N HIS A 134 -1.98 4.68 -2.17
CA HIS A 134 -1.50 4.72 -3.55
C HIS A 134 -0.79 3.40 -3.85
N VAL A 135 -1.38 2.61 -4.74
CA VAL A 135 -0.76 1.38 -5.24
C VAL A 135 0.26 1.78 -6.30
N LEU A 136 1.50 1.28 -6.19
CA LEU A 136 2.61 1.60 -7.09
C LEU A 136 2.49 0.80 -8.41
N GLN A 137 1.30 0.82 -9.00
CA GLN A 137 0.97 0.25 -10.28
C GLN A 137 0.11 1.22 -11.07
N ARG A 138 0.47 1.44 -12.34
CA ARG A 138 -0.41 2.17 -13.26
C ARG A 138 -1.49 1.22 -13.80
N PHE A 139 -2.70 1.35 -13.29
CA PHE A 139 -3.86 0.60 -13.80
C PHE A 139 -4.47 1.29 -15.02
N ARG A 140 -4.96 0.49 -15.96
CA ARG A 140 -5.67 0.94 -17.17
C ARG A 140 -7.16 1.20 -16.94
N ALA A 141 -7.69 0.74 -15.81
CA ALA A 141 -9.06 0.99 -15.37
C ALA A 141 -9.14 1.15 -13.85
N ASP A 142 -10.25 1.72 -13.39
CA ASP A 142 -10.57 1.79 -11.96
C ASP A 142 -11.03 0.42 -11.41
N PHE A 143 -10.84 0.24 -10.11
CA PHE A 143 -11.18 -1.00 -9.38
C PHE A 143 -12.05 -0.72 -8.14
N TYR A 144 -12.97 0.23 -8.22
CA TYR A 144 -13.94 0.48 -7.13
C TYR A 144 -14.75 -0.77 -6.80
N GLY A 145 -15.01 -1.00 -5.51
CA GLY A 145 -15.70 -2.17 -5.00
C GLY A 145 -14.84 -3.44 -4.94
N ALA A 146 -13.64 -3.45 -5.54
CA ALA A 146 -12.72 -4.58 -5.48
C ALA A 146 -12.30 -4.85 -4.01
N PRO A 147 -12.25 -6.11 -3.57
CA PRO A 147 -11.64 -6.47 -2.30
C PRO A 147 -10.15 -6.12 -2.31
N MET A 148 -9.72 -5.37 -1.30
CA MET A 148 -8.33 -4.98 -1.07
C MET A 148 -7.88 -5.39 0.33
N ARG A 149 -6.65 -5.88 0.44
CA ARG A 149 -5.94 -6.10 1.70
C ARG A 149 -4.64 -5.31 1.72
N LEU A 150 -4.30 -4.75 2.86
CA LEU A 150 -3.12 -3.92 3.08
C LEU A 150 -2.28 -4.52 4.20
N LEU A 151 -0.99 -4.71 3.93
CA LEU A 151 0.02 -5.12 4.90
C LEU A 151 1.05 -4.00 5.00
N LEU A 152 0.93 -3.16 6.03
CA LEU A 152 1.87 -2.06 6.28
C LEU A 152 3.10 -2.64 6.99
N LEU A 153 4.29 -2.33 6.48
CA LEU A 153 5.55 -2.93 6.93
C LEU A 153 6.49 -1.93 7.60
N GLY A 154 6.26 -0.63 7.40
CA GLY A 154 7.08 0.40 8.00
C GLY A 154 6.56 1.81 7.79
N TYR A 155 7.21 2.75 8.46
CA TYR A 155 6.93 4.18 8.39
C TYR A 155 7.97 4.89 7.53
N VAL A 156 7.51 5.78 6.65
CA VAL A 156 8.36 6.56 5.75
C VAL A 156 8.66 7.93 6.38
N ARG A 157 7.62 8.68 6.77
CA ARG A 157 7.74 10.05 7.29
C ARG A 157 6.44 10.59 7.89
N ASP A 158 6.56 11.70 8.60
CA ASP A 158 5.48 12.53 9.12
C ASP A 158 4.71 13.24 7.99
N GLU A 159 3.51 13.72 8.31
CA GLU A 159 2.78 14.65 7.46
C GLU A 159 3.60 15.92 7.29
N LEU A 160 3.57 16.50 6.08
CA LEU A 160 4.32 17.69 5.74
C LEU A 160 3.35 18.74 5.21
N ASP A 161 3.62 20.00 5.56
CA ASP A 161 2.92 21.15 4.98
C ASP A 161 3.59 21.54 3.66
N TYR A 162 2.76 21.83 2.65
CA TYR A 162 3.24 22.17 1.31
C TYR A 162 2.78 23.57 0.92
N SER A 163 3.72 24.40 0.47
CA SER A 163 3.43 25.73 -0.09
C SER A 163 2.91 25.68 -1.54
N GLY A 164 2.92 24.51 -2.17
CA GLY A 164 2.46 24.33 -3.55
C GLY A 164 2.40 22.86 -3.98
N LEU A 165 1.69 22.63 -5.10
CA LEU A 165 1.40 21.30 -5.62
C LEU A 165 2.64 20.53 -6.08
N GLU A 166 3.60 21.21 -6.70
CA GLU A 166 4.85 20.59 -7.19
C GLU A 166 5.68 19.98 -6.04
N ALA A 167 5.75 20.68 -4.91
CA ALA A 167 6.46 20.19 -3.73
C ALA A 167 5.80 18.93 -3.15
N LEU A 168 4.45 18.91 -3.11
CA LEU A 168 3.68 17.74 -2.71
C LEU A 168 3.95 16.54 -3.63
N ILE A 169 3.87 16.75 -4.95
CA ILE A 169 4.13 15.70 -5.95
C ILE A 169 5.56 15.18 -5.82
N LYS A 170 6.54 16.07 -5.66
CA LYS A 170 7.96 15.69 -5.47
C LYS A 170 8.11 14.75 -4.29
N ASP A 171 7.54 15.09 -3.14
CA ASP A 171 7.65 14.26 -1.95
C ASP A 171 6.92 12.92 -2.06
N ILE A 172 5.75 12.88 -2.70
CA ILE A 172 5.04 11.61 -2.90
C ILE A 172 5.86 10.68 -3.82
N ASN A 173 6.50 11.23 -4.86
CA ASN A 173 7.39 10.44 -5.72
C ASN A 173 8.58 9.89 -4.93
N ILE A 174 9.17 10.69 -4.03
CA ILE A 174 10.23 10.24 -3.12
C ILE A 174 9.69 9.14 -2.19
N ASP A 175 8.49 9.28 -1.65
CA ASP A 175 7.86 8.25 -0.80
C ASP A 175 7.72 6.92 -1.56
N CYS A 176 7.30 6.98 -2.83
CA CYS A 176 7.17 5.81 -3.68
C CYS A 176 8.53 5.16 -3.97
N GLU A 177 9.58 5.95 -4.24
CA GLU A 177 10.94 5.45 -4.41
C GLU A 177 11.47 4.76 -3.14
N VAL A 178 11.26 5.39 -1.98
CA VAL A 178 11.63 4.82 -0.68
C VAL A 178 10.93 3.48 -0.45
N ALA A 179 9.64 3.40 -0.76
CA ALA A 179 8.87 2.17 -0.65
C ALA A 179 9.45 1.08 -1.57
N ARG A 180 9.69 1.36 -2.85
CA ARG A 180 10.28 0.40 -3.81
C ARG A 180 11.62 -0.12 -3.31
N ASN A 181 12.53 0.78 -2.94
CA ASN A 181 13.88 0.41 -2.52
C ASN A 181 13.86 -0.41 -1.22
N SER A 182 13.00 -0.02 -0.26
CA SER A 182 12.89 -0.72 1.02
C SER A 182 12.29 -2.12 0.87
N LEU A 183 11.32 -2.28 -0.04
CA LEU A 183 10.64 -3.55 -0.33
C LEU A 183 11.44 -4.50 -1.23
N ALA A 184 12.41 -4.00 -1.99
CA ALA A 184 13.25 -4.81 -2.88
C ALA A 184 14.17 -5.81 -2.15
N ARG A 185 14.36 -5.64 -0.84
CA ARG A 185 15.20 -6.49 0.01
C ARG A 185 14.54 -7.84 0.29
N GLU A 186 15.32 -8.90 0.41
CA GLU A 186 14.82 -10.28 0.55
C GLU A 186 13.83 -10.47 1.70
N ALA A 187 14.15 -9.96 2.89
CA ALA A 187 13.29 -10.04 4.09
C ALA A 187 11.99 -9.22 4.00
N TRP A 188 11.85 -8.42 2.95
CA TRP A 188 10.73 -7.53 2.71
C TRP A 188 9.87 -7.94 1.51
N ARG A 189 10.29 -8.95 0.73
CA ARG A 189 9.50 -9.50 -0.38
C ARG A 189 8.65 -10.67 0.10
N PRO A 190 7.34 -10.70 -0.21
CA PRO A 190 6.45 -11.80 0.12
C PRO A 190 6.97 -13.14 -0.39
N ARG A 191 6.87 -14.17 0.45
CA ARG A 191 7.09 -15.56 0.04
C ARG A 191 5.90 -16.08 -0.76
N GLU A 192 4.68 -15.70 -0.41
CA GLU A 192 3.43 -16.12 -1.04
C GLU A 192 2.94 -15.11 -2.09
N GLY A 193 2.08 -15.59 -3.01
CA GLY A 193 1.43 -14.75 -4.02
C GLY A 193 2.28 -14.42 -5.23
N VAL A 194 1.76 -13.52 -6.06
CA VAL A 194 2.44 -12.94 -7.22
C VAL A 194 2.58 -11.44 -6.96
N VAL A 195 3.82 -10.97 -6.82
CA VAL A 195 4.10 -9.55 -6.67
C VAL A 195 4.30 -8.96 -8.06
N VAL A 196 3.40 -8.06 -8.45
CA VAL A 196 3.40 -7.37 -9.73
C VAL A 196 4.00 -5.98 -9.54
N ASN A 197 4.93 -5.62 -10.42
CA ASN A 197 5.49 -4.28 -10.50
C ASN A 197 5.29 -3.70 -11.90
N SER A 198 5.23 -2.38 -11.99
CA SER A 198 5.21 -1.67 -13.27
C SER A 198 6.60 -1.74 -13.90
N GLY A 199 6.74 -2.42 -15.04
CA GLY A 199 7.88 -2.24 -15.93
C GLY A 199 7.85 -0.87 -16.63
N GLU A 200 8.95 -0.51 -17.30
CA GLU A 200 9.13 0.79 -17.98
C GLU A 200 8.07 1.05 -19.08
N GLU A 201 7.41 0.01 -19.61
CA GLU A 201 6.41 0.11 -20.68
C GLU A 201 5.02 -0.44 -20.30
N GLY A 202 4.71 -0.58 -19.01
CA GLY A 202 3.42 -1.11 -18.55
C GLY A 202 3.32 -2.65 -18.61
N GLU A 203 4.43 -3.33 -18.87
CA GLU A 203 4.54 -4.77 -18.69
C GLU A 203 4.49 -5.13 -17.20
N HIS A 204 3.83 -6.26 -16.90
CA HIS A 204 3.78 -6.80 -15.55
C HIS A 204 5.07 -7.58 -15.29
N VAL A 205 5.93 -7.03 -14.43
CA VAL A 205 7.12 -7.76 -13.97
C VAL A 205 6.75 -8.52 -12.70
N VAL A 206 6.84 -9.85 -12.74
CA VAL A 206 6.71 -10.69 -11.54
C VAL A 206 8.03 -10.67 -10.80
N LEU A 207 8.03 -10.14 -9.58
CA LEU A 207 9.23 -10.11 -8.75
C LEU A 207 9.54 -11.48 -8.16
N GLU A 208 10.83 -11.74 -7.93
CA GLU A 208 11.28 -12.91 -7.17
C GLU A 208 10.70 -12.90 -5.75
N ARG A 209 10.42 -14.10 -5.23
CA ARG A 209 9.95 -14.31 -3.86
C ARG A 209 11.03 -13.91 -2.85
N GLY A 210 10.60 -13.45 -1.69
CA GLY A 210 11.48 -13.27 -0.52
C GLY A 210 11.09 -14.18 0.63
N THR A 211 11.39 -13.72 1.84
CA THR A 211 11.17 -14.46 3.09
C THR A 211 10.07 -13.88 3.98
N LEU A 212 9.45 -12.75 3.59
CA LEU A 212 8.34 -12.16 4.33
C LEU A 212 7.10 -13.07 4.25
N ASP A 213 6.48 -13.37 5.39
CA ASP A 213 5.18 -14.05 5.43
C ASP A 213 4.08 -13.14 4.85
N GLY A 214 3.69 -13.45 3.62
CA GLY A 214 2.64 -12.78 2.86
C GLY A 214 1.34 -13.59 2.79
N ALA A 215 1.22 -14.71 3.51
CA ALA A 215 0.07 -15.63 3.37
C ALA A 215 -1.27 -14.92 3.62
N TRP A 216 -1.30 -13.95 4.55
CA TRP A 216 -2.51 -13.16 4.83
C TRP A 216 -2.99 -12.32 3.63
N LEU A 217 -2.09 -11.85 2.77
CA LEU A 217 -2.45 -11.05 1.59
C LEU A 217 -3.23 -11.88 0.56
N VAL A 218 -2.98 -13.19 0.49
CA VAL A 218 -3.50 -14.09 -0.56
C VAL A 218 -4.41 -15.19 -0.04
N ARG A 219 -4.84 -15.12 1.23
CA ARG A 219 -5.84 -16.05 1.75
C ARG A 219 -7.13 -16.00 0.92
N PRO A 220 -7.88 -17.10 0.76
CA PRO A 220 -9.17 -17.07 0.09
C PRO A 220 -10.11 -16.00 0.68
N LEU A 221 -11.07 -15.51 -0.12
CA LEU A 221 -12.20 -14.78 0.46
C LEU A 221 -13.00 -15.74 1.32
N GLU A 222 -13.36 -15.32 2.54
CA GLU A 222 -14.27 -16.10 3.37
C GLU A 222 -15.63 -16.16 2.66
N ALA A 223 -16.21 -17.36 2.56
CA ALA A 223 -17.56 -17.51 2.03
C ALA A 223 -18.52 -16.81 3.01
N ALA A 224 -19.29 -15.86 2.48
CA ALA A 224 -20.31 -15.12 3.23
C ALA A 224 -21.46 -16.04 3.68
#